data_AF-A0A970XG02-F1
#
_entry.id   AF-A0A970XG02-F1
#
_cell.length_a   1.000
_cell.length_b   1.000
_cell.length_c   1.000
_cell.angle_alpha   90.00
_cell.angle_beta   90.00
_cell.angle_gamma   90.00
#
_symmetry.space_group_name_H-M   'P 1'
#
loop_
_entity.id
_entity.type
_entity.pdbx_description
1 polymer ?
#
loop_
_entity_poly.entity_id
_entity_poly.type
_entity_poly.pdbx_seq_one_letter_code
_entity_poly.pdbx_strand_id
1 'polypeptide(L)'
;MALDLNKMSDDFLNTPAGAKLVGKKEELGKLIGSPEGQKVKDMLSGNEKNVMAAIENGDMAVLQKTLSGILKTEEGSRLAEQLLKMMN
;
A
#
# COMPACT_ATOMS: atom_id res chain seq x y z
N MET A 1 1.47 -3.59 -21.49
CA MET A 1 0.48 -2.63 -20.98
C MET A 1 0.97 -2.24 -19.59
N ALA A 2 1.34 -0.98 -19.38
CA ALA A 2 1.83 -0.56 -18.07
C ALA A 2 0.71 -0.69 -17.04
N LEU A 3 1.02 -1.32 -15.92
CA LEU A 3 0.12 -1.42 -14.79
C LEU A 3 -0.18 -0.01 -14.25
N ASP A 4 -1.40 0.47 -14.43
CA ASP A 4 -1.79 1.79 -13.95
C ASP A 4 -2.21 1.69 -12.49
N LEU A 5 -1.23 1.91 -11.59
CA LEU A 5 -1.45 1.87 -10.14
C LEU A 5 -2.52 2.87 -9.69
N ASN A 6 -2.70 3.99 -10.41
CA ASN A 6 -3.77 4.93 -10.12
C ASN A 6 -5.13 4.31 -10.41
N LYS A 7 -5.25 3.61 -11.55
CA LYS A 7 -6.47 2.87 -11.90
C LYS A 7 -6.78 1.76 -10.90
N MET A 8 -5.79 0.97 -10.49
CA MET A 8 -5.99 -0.07 -9.46
C MET A 8 -6.39 0.53 -8.10
N SER A 9 -5.80 1.66 -7.72
CA SER A 9 -6.19 2.36 -6.49
C SER A 9 -7.62 2.88 -6.57
N ASP A 10 -8.03 3.45 -7.70
CA ASP A 10 -9.40 3.93 -7.91
C ASP A 10 -10.39 2.76 -7.96
N ASP A 11 -10.05 1.66 -8.63
CA ASP A 11 -10.88 0.44 -8.67
C ASP A 11 -11.03 -0.16 -7.26
N PHE A 12 -9.97 -0.19 -6.45
CA PHE A 12 -10.01 -0.63 -5.06
C PHE A 12 -10.92 0.26 -4.21
N LEU A 13 -10.79 1.58 -4.33
CA LEU A 13 -11.62 2.56 -3.61
C LEU A 13 -13.12 2.42 -3.97
N ASN A 14 -13.43 1.95 -5.17
CA ASN A 14 -14.80 1.66 -5.61
C ASN A 14 -15.36 0.31 -5.10
N THR A 15 -14.54 -0.55 -4.46
CA THR A 15 -15.03 -1.79 -3.84
C THR A 15 -15.68 -1.52 -2.48
N PRO A 16 -16.52 -2.43 -1.93
CA PRO A 16 -17.07 -2.27 -0.58
C PRO A 16 -16.00 -2.15 0.52
N ALA A 17 -14.83 -2.77 0.31
CA ALA A 17 -13.69 -2.67 1.23
C ALA A 17 -13.00 -1.30 1.15
N GLY A 18 -12.83 -0.76 -0.05
CA GLY A 18 -12.28 0.58 -0.27
C GLY A 18 -13.28 1.72 -0.07
N ALA A 19 -14.58 1.45 -0.12
CA ALA A 19 -15.64 2.44 0.07
C ALA A 19 -15.59 3.06 1.48
N LYS A 20 -15.17 2.29 2.49
CA LYS A 20 -14.90 2.79 3.86
C LYS A 20 -13.74 3.78 3.92
N LEU A 21 -12.84 3.70 2.93
CA LEU A 21 -11.65 4.52 2.80
C LEU A 21 -11.84 5.71 1.85
N VAL A 22 -12.85 5.70 0.97
CA VAL A 22 -13.19 6.82 0.06
C VAL A 22 -13.43 8.11 0.84
N GLY A 23 -14.20 8.06 1.93
CA GLY A 23 -14.43 9.21 2.82
C GLY A 23 -13.20 9.64 3.62
N LYS A 24 -12.15 8.82 3.63
CA LYS A 24 -10.90 9.03 4.36
C LYS A 24 -9.71 9.27 3.42
N LYS A 25 -9.96 9.61 2.15
CA LYS A 25 -8.92 9.89 1.15
C LYS A 25 -7.94 10.96 1.61
N GLU A 26 -8.40 11.99 2.31
CA GLU A 26 -7.53 13.04 2.85
C GLU A 26 -6.66 12.55 4.02
N GLU A 27 -7.22 11.74 4.92
CA GLU A 27 -6.47 11.10 6.00
C GLU A 27 -5.47 10.07 5.45
N LEU A 28 -5.82 9.32 4.41
CA LEU A 28 -4.92 8.42 3.70
C LEU A 28 -3.76 9.19 3.07
N GLY A 29 -4.02 10.36 2.47
CA GLY A 29 -2.98 11.24 1.96
C GLY A 29 -2.02 11.70 3.06
N LYS A 30 -2.56 12.05 4.25
CA LYS A 30 -1.75 12.40 5.43
C LYS A 30 -0.94 11.22 5.96
N LEU A 31 -1.49 10.02 5.90
CA LEU A 31 -0.83 8.78 6.31
C LEU A 31 0.32 8.40 5.38
N ILE A 32 0.10 8.50 4.06
CA ILE A 32 1.14 8.28 3.05
C ILE A 32 2.24 9.33 3.18
N GLY A 33 1.87 10.58 3.45
CA GLY A 33 2.81 11.68 3.71
C GLY A 33 3.41 11.69 5.12
N SER A 34 3.03 10.76 6.01
CA SER A 34 3.58 10.68 7.36
C SER A 34 5.03 10.19 7.32
N PRO A 35 5.84 10.39 8.38
CA PRO A 35 7.18 9.84 8.45
C PRO A 35 7.22 8.31 8.24
N GLU A 36 6.21 7.59 8.75
CA GLU A 36 6.06 6.15 8.56
C GLU A 36 5.66 5.81 7.12
N GLY A 37 4.68 6.52 6.55
CA GLY A 37 4.25 6.33 5.17
C GLY A 37 5.38 6.58 4.17
N GLN A 38 6.18 7.61 4.42
CA GLN A 38 7.33 7.95 3.60
C GLN A 38 8.47 6.95 3.76
N LYS A 39 8.73 6.44 4.98
CA LYS A 39 9.70 5.36 5.18
C LYS A 39 9.29 4.05 4.51
N VAL A 40 8.01 3.68 4.59
CA VAL A 40 7.49 2.50 3.90
C VAL A 40 7.57 2.69 2.38
N LYS A 41 7.26 3.89 1.90
CA LYS A 41 7.46 4.27 0.49
C LYS A 41 8.93 4.16 0.09
N ASP A 42 9.86 4.66 0.90
CA ASP A 42 11.29 4.59 0.62
C ASP A 42 11.82 3.14 0.68
N MET A 43 11.27 2.29 1.56
CA MET A 43 11.56 0.84 1.59
C MET A 43 11.07 0.12 0.32
N LEU A 44 9.97 0.60 -0.26
CA LEU A 44 9.46 0.14 -1.55
C LEU A 44 10.26 0.75 -2.72
N SER A 45 10.70 2.01 -2.60
CA SER A 45 11.51 2.72 -3.59
C SER A 45 12.91 2.11 -3.67
N GLY A 46 13.10 1.25 -4.66
CA GLY A 46 14.26 0.36 -4.79
C GLY A 46 13.85 -1.10 -5.08
N ASN A 47 12.67 -1.50 -4.60
CA ASN A 47 11.97 -2.71 -5.01
C ASN A 47 10.77 -2.46 -5.92
N GLU A 48 10.42 -1.21 -6.23
CA GLU A 48 9.30 -0.85 -7.12
C GLU A 48 9.26 -1.67 -8.41
N LYS A 49 10.40 -1.84 -9.09
CA LYS A 49 10.47 -2.67 -10.30
C LYS A 49 10.21 -4.16 -10.02
N ASN A 50 10.71 -4.68 -8.90
CA ASN A 50 10.48 -6.07 -8.50
C ASN A 50 9.02 -6.30 -8.06
N VAL A 51 8.44 -5.33 -7.36
CA VAL A 51 7.03 -5.35 -6.94
C VAL A 51 6.13 -5.23 -8.15
N MET A 52 6.39 -4.29 -9.06
CA MET A 52 5.65 -4.14 -10.32
C MET A 52 5.76 -5.40 -11.17
N ALA A 53 6.96 -5.93 -11.37
CA ALA A 53 7.16 -7.18 -12.12
C ALA A 53 6.45 -8.35 -11.46
N ALA A 54 6.44 -8.43 -10.12
CA ALA A 54 5.71 -9.46 -9.40
C ALA A 54 4.19 -9.30 -9.54
N ILE A 55 3.65 -8.08 -9.56
CA ILE A 55 2.22 -7.85 -9.83
C ILE A 55 1.87 -8.22 -11.26
N GLU A 56 2.66 -7.76 -12.24
CA GLU A 56 2.43 -8.04 -13.66
C GLU A 56 2.51 -9.54 -13.99
N ASN A 57 3.43 -10.25 -13.35
CA ASN A 57 3.60 -11.70 -13.55
C ASN A 57 2.74 -12.55 -12.61
N GLY A 58 1.96 -11.95 -11.71
CA GLY A 58 1.16 -12.67 -10.71
C GLY A 58 2.01 -13.45 -9.69
N ASP A 59 3.26 -13.04 -9.46
CA ASP A 59 4.17 -13.65 -8.49
C ASP A 59 3.78 -13.25 -7.06
N MET A 60 2.82 -14.01 -6.53
CA MET A 60 2.32 -13.81 -5.17
C MET A 60 3.39 -14.09 -4.10
N ALA A 61 4.44 -14.87 -4.39
CA ALA A 61 5.50 -15.14 -3.42
C ALA A 61 6.38 -13.91 -3.19
N VAL A 62 6.75 -13.21 -4.27
CA VAL A 62 7.51 -11.95 -4.17
C VAL A 62 6.67 -10.84 -3.54
N LEU A 63 5.38 -10.77 -3.88
CA LEU A 63 4.47 -9.81 -3.27
C LEU A 63 4.30 -10.05 -1.77
N GLN A 64 4.02 -11.29 -1.37
CA GLN A 64 3.85 -11.66 0.02
C GLN A 64 5.14 -11.44 0.82
N LYS A 65 6.30 -11.77 0.25
CA LYS A 65 7.61 -11.53 0.89
C LYS A 65 7.88 -10.04 1.09
N THR A 66 7.58 -9.21 0.08
CA THR A 66 7.80 -7.76 0.16
C THR A 66 6.88 -7.12 1.18
N LEU A 67 5.58 -7.44 1.13
CA LEU A 67 4.59 -6.97 2.10
C LEU A 67 4.93 -7.44 3.52
N SER A 68 5.33 -8.69 3.69
CA SER A 68 5.75 -9.22 4.99
C SER A 68 7.02 -8.54 5.51
N GLY A 69 7.94 -8.17 4.63
CA GLY A 69 9.15 -7.41 4.98
C GLY A 69 8.80 -6.04 5.55
N ILE A 70 7.87 -5.34 4.89
CA ILE A 70 7.39 -4.02 5.32
C ILE A 70 6.64 -4.15 6.64
N LEU A 71 5.68 -5.07 6.76
CA LEU A 71 4.88 -5.22 7.97
C LEU A 71 5.71 -5.64 9.20
N LYS A 72 6.84 -6.33 9.01
CA LYS A 72 7.76 -6.67 10.09
C LYS A 72 8.59 -5.50 10.61
N THR A 73 8.63 -4.38 9.90
CA THR A 73 9.28 -3.15 10.38
C THR A 73 8.37 -2.43 11.34
N GLU A 74 8.96 -1.69 12.29
CA GLU A 74 8.20 -0.93 13.27
C GLU A 74 7.33 0.12 12.59
N GLU A 75 7.84 0.74 11.52
CA GLU A 75 7.11 1.73 10.73
C GLU A 75 5.98 1.11 9.90
N GLY A 76 6.21 -0.03 9.26
CA GLY A 76 5.16 -0.73 8.52
C GLY A 76 4.05 -1.28 9.42
N SER A 77 4.39 -1.75 10.62
CA SER A 77 3.41 -2.15 11.64
C SER A 77 2.57 -0.95 12.11
N ARG A 78 3.21 0.19 12.43
CA ARG A 78 2.51 1.42 12.84
C ARG A 78 1.61 1.95 11.72
N LEU A 79 2.07 1.93 10.47
CA LEU A 79 1.27 2.34 9.31
C LEU A 79 0.03 1.44 9.16
N ALA A 80 0.21 0.11 9.29
CA ALA A 80 -0.88 -0.85 9.23
C ALA A 80 -1.90 -0.66 10.36
N GLU A 81 -1.45 -0.37 11.59
CA GLU A 81 -2.34 -0.04 12.71
C GLU A 81 -3.15 1.23 12.47
N GLN A 82 -2.52 2.28 11.94
CA GLN A 82 -3.23 3.53 11.63
C GLN A 82 -4.27 3.31 10.53
N LEU A 83 -3.95 2.52 9.49
CA LEU A 83 -4.92 2.09 8.48
C LEU A 83 -6.09 1.30 9.07
N LEU A 84 -5.82 0.34 9.95
CA LEU A 84 -6.85 -0.46 10.64
C LEU A 84 -7.79 0.42 11.48
N LYS A 85 -7.24 1.41 12.21
CA LYS A 85 -8.03 2.39 12.96
C LYS A 85 -8.91 3.26 12.07
N MET A 86 -8.50 3.48 10.83
CA MET A 86 -9.31 4.23 9.86
C MET A 86 -10.43 3.39 9.24
N MET A 87 -10.26 2.07 9.12
CA MET A 87 -11.26 1.16 8.52
C MET A 87 -12.36 0.70 9.50
N ASN A 88 -12.11 0.83 10.80
CA ASN A 88 -13.07 0.62 11.88
C ASN A 88 -13.79 1.93 12.24
#